data_AF-A0A848TYC8-F1
#
_entry.id   AF-A0A848TYC8-F1
#
_cell.length_a   1.000
_cell.length_b   1.000
_cell.length_c   1.000
_cell.angle_alpha   90.00
_cell.angle_beta   90.00
_cell.angle_gamma   90.00
#
_symmetry.space_group_name_H-M   'P 1'
#
loop_
_entity.id
_entity.type
_entity.pdbx_description
1 polymer ?
#
loop_
_entity_poly.entity_id
_entity_poly.type
_entity_poly.pdbx_seq_one_letter_code
_entity_poly.pdbx_strand_id
1 'polypeptide(L)'
;MTRNILGNSSAVGPVMQFSMLMVPLVMNCFYTVYSLTGWVIDGRDKLGWSLEAPTVGMWVLAGIVMFCGLVIAYARWRGASGRHLLIVSSVGHIVIAVLLTVSIFISVGL
;
A
#
# COMPACT_ATOMS: atom_id res chain seq x y z
N MET A 1 -15.22 -33.05 3.96
CA MET A 1 -14.02 -32.36 4.51
C MET A 1 -13.53 -31.34 3.48
N THR A 2 -14.20 -30.19 3.40
CA THR A 2 -13.87 -29.10 2.46
C THR A 2 -12.62 -28.39 2.95
N ARG A 3 -11.57 -28.36 2.12
CA ARG A 3 -10.29 -27.71 2.45
C ARG A 3 -10.53 -26.22 2.74
N ASN A 4 -10.18 -25.81 3.95
CA ASN A 4 -10.22 -24.45 4.45
C ASN A 4 -9.08 -23.61 3.81
N ILE A 5 -9.13 -23.41 2.49
CA ILE A 5 -8.07 -22.75 1.71
C ILE A 5 -8.04 -21.22 1.97
N LEU A 6 -9.13 -20.63 2.45
CA LEU A 6 -9.35 -19.17 2.51
C LEU A 6 -9.15 -18.54 3.90
N GLY A 7 -8.87 -19.32 4.94
CA GLY A 7 -8.81 -18.80 6.30
C GLY A 7 -10.19 -18.44 6.85
N ASN A 8 -10.33 -18.45 8.17
CA ASN A 8 -11.61 -18.27 8.84
C ASN A 8 -12.11 -16.82 8.62
N SER A 9 -13.00 -16.61 7.64
CA SER A 9 -13.56 -15.29 7.30
C SER A 9 -14.38 -14.67 8.44
N SER A 10 -14.68 -15.45 9.47
CA SER A 10 -15.40 -15.03 10.67
C SER A 10 -14.59 -14.13 11.61
N ALA A 11 -13.25 -14.07 11.48
CA ALA A 11 -12.39 -13.33 12.41
C ALA A 11 -12.66 -11.81 12.38
N VAL A 12 -12.90 -11.26 11.18
CA VAL A 12 -13.17 -9.84 10.97
C VAL A 12 -14.43 -9.69 10.13
N GLY A 13 -15.42 -8.95 10.64
CA GLY A 13 -16.69 -8.75 9.95
C GLY A 13 -16.54 -7.98 8.62
N PRO A 14 -17.45 -8.18 7.64
CA PRO A 14 -17.31 -7.63 6.29
C PRO A 14 -17.15 -6.11 6.21
N VAL A 15 -17.91 -5.36 7.03
CA VAL A 15 -17.82 -3.89 7.08
C VAL A 15 -16.42 -3.46 7.50
N MET A 16 -15.87 -4.10 8.53
CA MET A 16 -14.52 -3.79 9.00
C MET A 16 -13.45 -4.15 7.95
N GLN A 17 -13.62 -5.28 7.25
CA GLN A 17 -12.70 -5.64 6.16
C GLN A 17 -12.71 -4.57 5.07
N PHE A 18 -13.89 -4.15 4.63
CA PHE A 18 -14.04 -3.08 3.64
C PHE A 18 -13.40 -1.78 4.11
N SER A 19 -13.74 -1.31 5.30
CA SER A 19 -13.19 -0.07 5.86
C SER A 19 -11.66 -0.08 5.99
N MET A 20 -11.08 -1.21 6.40
CA MET A 20 -9.63 -1.36 6.54
C MET A 20 -8.90 -1.41 5.19
N LEU A 21 -9.57 -1.87 4.12
CA LEU A 21 -8.98 -1.92 2.78
C LEU A 21 -9.09 -0.58 2.04
N MET A 22 -10.07 0.26 2.37
CA MET A 22 -10.28 1.55 1.70
C MET A 22 -9.05 2.45 1.75
N VAL A 23 -8.42 2.59 2.93
CA VAL A 23 -7.26 3.46 3.11
C VAL A 23 -6.07 3.05 2.22
N PRO A 24 -5.53 1.82 2.31
CA PRO A 24 -4.38 1.44 1.49
C PRO A 24 -4.70 1.38 0.00
N LEU A 25 -5.96 1.10 -0.38
CA LEU A 25 -6.39 1.14 -1.77
C LEU A 25 -6.32 2.56 -2.34
N VAL A 26 -7.01 3.52 -1.69
CA VAL A 26 -7.06 4.91 -2.14
C VAL A 26 -5.65 5.51 -2.16
N MET A 27 -4.86 5.27 -1.11
CA MET A 27 -3.49 5.76 -1.02
C MET A 27 -2.61 5.22 -2.16
N ASN A 28 -2.66 3.92 -2.46
CA ASN A 28 -1.89 3.36 -3.58
C ASN A 28 -2.37 3.85 -4.95
N CYS A 29 -3.66 4.10 -5.14
CA CYS A 29 -4.16 4.69 -6.39
C CYS A 29 -3.59 6.10 -6.62
N PHE A 30 -3.68 6.98 -5.62
CA PHE A 30 -3.05 8.31 -5.70
C PHE A 30 -1.55 8.21 -5.88
N TYR A 31 -0.90 7.32 -5.16
CA TYR A 31 0.54 7.16 -5.22
C TYR A 31 1.02 6.61 -6.58
N THR A 32 0.20 5.79 -7.22
CA THR A 32 0.44 5.32 -8.60
C THR A 32 0.44 6.50 -9.57
N VAL A 33 -0.59 7.36 -9.52
CA VAL A 33 -0.66 8.56 -10.37
C VAL A 33 0.53 9.49 -10.11
N TYR A 34 0.88 9.70 -8.84
CA TYR A 34 2.01 10.54 -8.46
C TYR A 34 3.35 9.99 -8.97
N SER A 35 3.58 8.67 -8.83
CA SER A 35 4.79 8.01 -9.32
C SER A 35 4.90 8.09 -10.85
N LEU A 36 3.80 7.87 -11.57
CA LEU A 36 3.76 7.94 -13.03
C LEU A 36 3.98 9.37 -13.56
N THR A 37 3.63 10.38 -12.78
CA THR A 37 3.79 11.79 -13.19
C THR A 37 5.25 12.10 -13.55
N GLY A 38 6.23 11.63 -12.76
CA GLY A 38 7.65 11.84 -13.05
C GLY A 38 8.15 11.26 -14.38
N TRP A 39 7.46 10.23 -14.89
CA TRP A 39 7.74 9.61 -16.18
C TRP A 39 7.11 10.36 -17.37
N VAL A 40 6.11 11.21 -17.12
CA VAL A 40 5.33 11.90 -18.16
C VAL A 40 5.71 13.37 -18.29
N ILE A 41 6.06 14.04 -17.18
CA ILE A 41 6.39 15.47 -17.20
C ILE A 41 7.88 15.70 -17.50
N ASP A 42 8.17 16.84 -18.13
CA ASP A 42 9.51 17.26 -18.53
C ASP A 42 9.80 18.73 -18.18
N GLY A 43 11.07 19.13 -18.33
CA GLY A 43 11.51 20.52 -18.16
C GLY A 43 11.32 21.06 -16.74
N ARG A 44 10.73 22.26 -16.62
CA ARG A 44 10.58 22.98 -15.35
C ARG A 44 9.64 22.26 -14.38
N ASP A 45 8.58 21.63 -14.88
CA ASP A 45 7.61 20.93 -14.04
C ASP A 45 8.23 19.68 -13.43
N LYS A 46 9.06 18.96 -14.20
CA LYS A 46 9.82 17.81 -13.70
C LYS A 46 10.81 18.21 -12.62
N LEU A 47 11.50 19.34 -12.78
CA LEU A 47 12.39 19.90 -11.75
C LEU A 47 11.64 20.23 -10.46
N GLY A 48 10.46 20.84 -10.54
CA GLY A 48 9.64 21.14 -9.36
C GLY A 48 9.20 19.87 -8.63
N TRP A 49 8.69 18.89 -9.39
CA TRP A 49 8.26 17.61 -8.84
C TRP A 49 9.43 16.81 -8.23
N SER A 50 10.58 16.73 -8.91
CA SER A 50 11.71 15.88 -8.49
C SER A 50 12.36 16.32 -7.18
N LEU A 51 12.25 17.60 -6.83
CA LEU A 51 12.75 18.13 -5.55
C LEU A 51 12.00 17.58 -4.34
N GLU A 52 10.69 17.35 -4.48
CA GLU A 52 9.84 16.88 -3.38
C GLU A 52 9.54 15.38 -3.47
N ALA A 53 9.60 14.79 -4.67
CA ALA A 53 9.15 13.44 -4.93
C ALA A 53 9.79 12.35 -4.07
N PRO A 54 11.12 12.34 -3.83
CA PRO A 54 11.74 11.33 -2.96
C PRO A 54 11.21 11.41 -1.52
N THR A 55 11.08 12.63 -0.99
CA THR A 55 10.59 12.88 0.37
C THR A 55 9.13 12.47 0.50
N VAL A 56 8.28 12.88 -0.45
CA VAL A 56 6.87 12.47 -0.51
C VAL A 56 6.76 10.95 -0.59
N GLY A 57 7.58 10.31 -1.44
CA GLY A 57 7.58 8.87 -1.60
C GLY A 57 7.91 8.12 -0.31
N MET A 58 8.96 8.54 0.40
CA MET A 58 9.34 7.94 1.68
C MET A 58 8.25 8.08 2.75
N TRP A 59 7.60 9.25 2.84
CA TRP A 59 6.51 9.46 3.80
C TRP A 59 5.26 8.63 3.47
N VAL A 60 4.89 8.55 2.19
CA VAL A 60 3.75 7.73 1.75
C VAL A 60 4.03 6.24 1.99
N LEU A 61 5.24 5.76 1.66
CA LEU A 61 5.66 4.39 1.94
C LEU A 61 5.58 4.08 3.45
N ALA A 62 6.15 4.95 4.29
CA ALA A 62 6.10 4.79 5.73
C ALA A 62 4.65 4.73 6.25
N GLY A 63 3.78 5.62 5.76
CA GLY A 63 2.36 5.64 6.10
C GLY A 63 1.64 4.34 5.74
N ILE A 64 1.87 3.82 4.52
CA ILE A 64 1.29 2.55 4.06
C ILE A 64 1.81 1.38 4.90
N VAL A 65 3.12 1.31 5.14
CA VAL A 65 3.74 0.25 5.96
C VAL A 65 3.16 0.25 7.38
N MET A 66 3.06 1.42 8.02
CA MET A 66 2.48 1.53 9.36
C MET A 66 1.01 1.11 9.38
N PHE A 67 0.18 1.63 8.47
CA PHE A 67 -1.25 1.32 8.46
C PHE A 67 -1.52 -0.15 8.13
N CYS A 68 -0.87 -0.70 7.12
CA CYS A 68 -0.96 -2.12 6.78
C CYS A 68 -0.44 -3.01 7.92
N GLY A 69 0.63 -2.60 8.61
CA GLY A 69 1.12 -3.27 9.81
C GLY A 69 0.07 -3.31 10.92
N LEU A 70 -0.64 -2.20 11.17
CA LEU A 70 -1.75 -2.14 12.12
C LEU A 70 -2.92 -3.03 11.71
N VAL A 71 -3.29 -3.08 10.43
CA VAL A 71 -4.35 -3.98 9.92
C VAL A 71 -3.95 -5.45 10.12
N ILE A 72 -2.70 -5.81 9.84
CA ILE A 72 -2.18 -7.17 10.06
C ILE A 72 -2.22 -7.51 11.55
N ALA A 73 -1.73 -6.62 12.41
CA ALA A 73 -1.73 -6.80 13.86
C ALA A 73 -3.17 -6.97 14.40
N TYR A 74 -4.09 -6.13 13.94
CA TYR A 74 -5.51 -6.23 14.29
C TYR A 74 -6.13 -7.55 13.83
N ALA A 75 -5.93 -7.95 12.57
CA ALA A 75 -6.45 -9.21 12.06
C ALA A 75 -5.92 -10.41 12.87
N ARG A 76 -4.62 -10.42 13.19
CA ARG A 76 -4.02 -11.44 14.05
C ARG A 76 -4.61 -11.45 15.46
N TRP A 77 -4.81 -10.27 16.05
CA TRP A 77 -5.43 -10.14 17.37
C TRP A 77 -6.87 -10.67 17.39
N ARG A 78 -7.60 -10.51 16.28
CA ARG A 78 -8.94 -11.08 16.07
C ARG A 78 -8.95 -12.59 15.75
N GLY A 79 -7.79 -13.26 15.78
CA GLY A 79 -7.68 -14.70 15.53
C GLY A 79 -7.64 -15.09 14.05
N ALA A 80 -7.40 -14.14 13.14
CA ALA A 80 -7.27 -14.44 11.72
C ALA A 80 -6.01 -15.28 11.44
N SER A 81 -6.14 -16.27 10.57
CA SER A 81 -4.99 -17.06 10.12
C SER A 81 -4.04 -16.21 9.27
N GLY A 82 -2.77 -16.61 9.15
CA GLY A 82 -1.79 -15.88 8.33
C GLY A 82 -2.15 -15.76 6.84
N ARG A 83 -3.11 -16.56 6.36
CA ARG A 83 -3.63 -16.52 4.98
C ARG A 83 -4.93 -15.72 4.84
N HIS A 84 -5.38 -15.06 5.90
CA HIS A 84 -6.58 -14.25 5.85
C HIS A 84 -6.42 -13.11 4.84
N LEU A 85 -7.48 -12.84 4.08
CA LEU A 85 -7.45 -11.89 2.95
C LEU A 85 -6.91 -10.51 3.32
N LEU A 86 -7.28 -9.97 4.50
CA LEU A 86 -6.75 -8.70 5.00
C LEU A 86 -5.22 -8.69 5.16
N ILE A 87 -4.63 -9.79 5.62
CA ILE A 87 -3.18 -9.88 5.83
C ILE A 87 -2.49 -9.93 4.47
N VAL A 88 -2.96 -10.80 3.57
CA VAL A 88 -2.40 -10.95 2.22
C VAL A 88 -2.52 -9.65 1.43
N SER A 89 -3.68 -8.99 1.47
CA SER A 89 -3.90 -7.71 0.81
C SER A 89 -3.04 -6.59 1.40
N SER A 90 -2.88 -6.53 2.72
CA SER A 90 -1.99 -5.56 3.37
C SER A 90 -0.53 -5.74 2.92
N VAL A 91 -0.05 -6.97 2.82
CA VAL A 91 1.28 -7.25 2.27
C VAL A 91 1.37 -6.82 0.80
N GLY A 92 0.35 -7.10 -0.01
CA GLY A 92 0.30 -6.65 -1.41
C GLY A 92 0.39 -5.12 -1.54
N HIS A 93 -0.32 -4.37 -0.70
CA HIS A 93 -0.27 -2.91 -0.69
C HIS A 93 1.10 -2.36 -0.27
N ILE A 94 1.79 -3.02 0.68
CA ILE A 94 3.17 -2.66 1.04
C ILE A 94 4.10 -2.88 -0.15
N VAL A 95 4.01 -4.03 -0.82
CA VAL A 95 4.84 -4.34 -1.99
C VAL A 95 4.62 -3.32 -3.11
N ILE A 96 3.37 -2.98 -3.41
CA ILE A 96 3.04 -1.96 -4.41
C ILE A 96 3.66 -0.61 -4.02
N ALA A 97 3.48 -0.17 -2.76
CA ALA A 97 4.06 1.09 -2.29
C ALA A 97 5.58 1.12 -2.42
N VAL A 98 6.28 0.02 -2.10
CA VAL A 98 7.73 -0.10 -2.28
C VAL A 98 8.10 0.05 -3.77
N LEU A 99 7.40 -0.64 -4.67
CA LEU A 99 7.68 -0.54 -6.11
C LEU A 99 7.43 0.87 -6.66
N LEU A 100 6.38 1.54 -6.21
CA LEU A 100 6.08 2.93 -6.58
C LEU A 100 7.13 3.91 -6.05
N THR A 101 7.63 3.67 -4.83
CA THR A 101 8.73 4.43 -4.24
C THR A 101 10.00 4.28 -5.07
N VAL A 102 10.37 3.04 -5.39
CA VAL A 102 11.51 2.74 -6.25
C VAL A 102 11.36 3.38 -7.63
N SER A 103 10.16 3.34 -8.22
CA SER A 103 9.85 4.02 -9.49
C SER A 103 10.11 5.54 -9.41
N ILE A 104 9.79 6.19 -8.28
CA ILE A 104 10.11 7.61 -8.07
C ILE A 104 11.61 7.85 -8.03
N PHE A 105 12.35 7.06 -7.25
CA PHE A 105 13.81 7.17 -7.16
C PHE A 105 14.47 7.03 -8.55
N ILE A 106 14.07 6.01 -9.30
CA ILE A 106 14.54 5.81 -10.68
C ILE A 106 14.18 7.01 -11.56
N SER A 107 12.95 7.52 -11.47
CA SER A 107 12.48 8.66 -12.28
C SER A 107 13.26 9.96 -12.03
N VAL A 108 13.76 10.15 -10.80
CA VAL A 108 14.62 11.30 -10.46
C VAL A 108 16.12 11.05 -10.67
N GLY A 109 16.52 9.81 -10.99
CA GLY A 109 17.92 9.44 -11.21
C GLY A 109 18.71 9.12 -9.94
N LEU A 110 18.03 8.67 -8.88
CA LEU A 110 18.61 8.17 -7.62
C LEU A 110 18.51 6.64 -7.55
#